data_AF-A0A6B2G4C6-F1
#
_entry.id   AF-A0A6B2G4C6-F1
#
_cell.length_a   1.000
_cell.length_b   1.000
_cell.length_c   1.000
_cell.angle_alpha   90.00
_cell.angle_beta   90.00
_cell.angle_gamma   90.00
#
_symmetry.space_group_name_H-M   'P 1'
#
loop_
_entity.id
_entity.type
_entity.pdbx_description
1 polymer ?
#
loop_
_entity_poly.entity_id
_entity_poly.type
_entity_poly.pdbx_seq_one_letter_code
_entity_poly.pdbx_strand_id
1 'polypeptide(L)'
;EVHGSNEEHTNTGEILIMQLIHTIEFSLGCISNTASYLRLWALSLAHSQLSELLWNYGLRMALSKEPLYTSVILFLITYLFLSLSIIILVVMEGLSTFLHAIRLHWVEFQSKFYSGAGIPLIVFSLNSVVEKNSLA
;
A
#
# COMPACT_ATOMS: atom_id res chain seq x y z
N GLU A 1 10.92 -48.49 -37.30
CA GLU A 1 12.28 -48.48 -36.74
C GLU A 1 13.14 -47.51 -37.52
N VAL A 2 13.99 -46.62 -36.98
CA VAL A 2 14.20 -45.99 -35.65
C VAL A 2 14.79 -44.60 -36.00
N HIS A 3 14.52 -43.46 -35.35
CA HIS A 3 13.99 -43.14 -34.01
C HIS A 3 12.84 -42.10 -34.11
N GLY A 4 12.26 -41.65 -32.98
CA GLY A 4 11.25 -40.57 -32.95
C GLY A 4 10.92 -40.07 -31.55
N SER A 5 11.89 -40.13 -30.63
CA SER A 5 11.65 -40.08 -29.18
C SER A 5 12.72 -39.29 -28.43
N ASN A 6 12.93 -38.03 -28.81
CA ASN A 6 13.88 -37.14 -28.11
C ASN A 6 13.43 -35.68 -27.94
N GLU A 7 12.24 -35.30 -28.42
CA GLU A 7 11.66 -33.95 -28.21
C GLU A 7 10.64 -33.90 -27.06
N GLU A 8 10.06 -35.03 -26.65
CA GLU A 8 9.14 -35.08 -25.50
C GLU A 8 9.88 -34.98 -24.16
N HIS A 9 11.11 -35.50 -24.07
CA HIS A 9 11.89 -35.49 -22.83
C HIS A 9 12.48 -34.12 -22.47
N THR A 10 12.84 -33.29 -23.46
CA THR A 10 13.24 -31.90 -23.22
C THR A 10 12.04 -31.06 -22.76
N ASN A 11 10.92 -31.13 -23.49
CA ASN A 11 9.70 -30.40 -23.17
C ASN A 11 9.14 -30.77 -21.78
N THR A 12 9.07 -32.08 -21.45
CA THR A 12 8.61 -32.53 -20.12
C THR A 12 9.57 -32.10 -19.00
N GLY A 13 10.89 -32.12 -19.25
CA GLY A 13 11.90 -31.65 -18.30
C GLY A 13 11.81 -30.13 -18.06
N GLU A 14 11.65 -29.34 -19.11
CA GLU A 14 11.49 -27.89 -19.06
C GLU A 14 10.18 -27.49 -18.34
N ILE A 15 9.06 -28.15 -18.64
CA ILE A 15 7.79 -27.96 -17.93
C ILE A 15 7.95 -28.30 -16.44
N LEU A 16 8.62 -29.40 -16.10
CA LEU A 16 8.83 -29.81 -14.71
C LEU A 16 9.70 -28.80 -13.94
N ILE A 17 10.78 -28.30 -14.57
CA ILE A 17 11.64 -27.27 -13.98
C ILE A 17 10.87 -25.95 -13.80
N MET A 18 10.13 -25.48 -14.81
CA MET A 18 9.32 -24.27 -14.74
C MET A 18 8.24 -24.37 -13.65
N GLN A 19 7.55 -25.50 -13.58
CA GLN A 19 6.52 -25.75 -12.57
C GLN A 19 7.11 -25.83 -11.15
N LEU A 20 8.31 -26.41 -10.99
CA LEU A 20 9.02 -26.46 -9.72
C LEU A 20 9.45 -25.06 -9.25
N ILE A 21 10.00 -24.24 -10.15
CA ILE A 21 10.35 -22.83 -9.87
C ILE A 21 9.11 -22.06 -9.44
N HIS A 22 8.03 -22.11 -10.22
CA HIS A 22 6.76 -21.44 -9.91
C HIS A 22 6.15 -21.92 -8.58
N THR A 23 6.30 -23.19 -8.22
CA THR A 23 5.83 -23.73 -6.94
C THR A 23 6.66 -23.20 -5.75
N ILE A 24 7.99 -23.11 -5.89
CA ILE A 24 8.86 -22.53 -4.85
C ILE A 24 8.60 -21.03 -4.71
N GLU A 25 8.49 -20.31 -5.82
CA GLU A 25 8.15 -18.88 -5.85
C GLU A 25 6.78 -18.62 -5.20
N PHE A 26 5.76 -19.42 -5.51
CA PHE A 26 4.44 -19.30 -4.89
C PHE A 26 4.48 -19.57 -3.37
N SER A 27 5.22 -20.58 -2.93
CA SER A 27 5.36 -20.92 -1.50
C SER A 27 6.06 -19.81 -0.71
N LEU A 28 7.23 -19.37 -1.18
CA LEU A 28 7.98 -18.25 -0.59
C LEU A 28 7.19 -16.94 -0.68
N GLY A 29 6.50 -16.71 -1.79
CA GLY A 29 5.60 -15.59 -2.01
C GLY A 29 4.46 -15.57 -0.99
N CYS A 30 3.84 -16.71 -0.67
CA CYS A 30 2.78 -16.77 0.35
C CYS A 30 3.28 -16.42 1.75
N ILE A 31 4.48 -16.88 2.13
CA ILE A 31 5.09 -16.56 3.43
C ILE A 31 5.47 -15.08 3.50
N SER A 32 6.11 -14.55 2.45
CA SER A 32 6.51 -13.13 2.34
C SER A 32 5.33 -12.18 2.41
N ASN A 33 4.28 -12.47 1.63
CA ASN A 33 3.01 -11.75 1.57
C ASN A 33 2.35 -11.72 2.97
N THR A 34 2.26 -12.87 3.65
CA THR A 34 1.75 -12.95 5.03
C THR A 34 2.56 -12.10 6.02
N ALA A 35 3.90 -12.18 5.97
CA ALA A 35 4.77 -11.40 6.85
C ALA A 35 4.69 -9.89 6.60
N SER A 36 4.45 -9.49 5.36
CA SER A 36 4.38 -8.08 4.93
C SER A 36 3.17 -7.34 5.54
N TYR A 37 2.04 -8.02 5.80
CA TYR A 37 0.89 -7.43 6.51
C TYR A 37 1.19 -7.02 7.96
N LEU A 38 2.20 -7.62 8.61
CA LEU A 38 2.64 -7.22 9.95
C LEU A 38 3.05 -5.73 10.00
N ARG A 39 3.45 -5.15 8.86
CA ARG A 39 3.73 -3.72 8.71
C ARG A 39 2.50 -2.85 9.01
N LEU A 40 1.30 -3.28 8.60
CA LEU A 40 0.06 -2.54 8.88
C LEU A 40 -0.30 -2.63 10.37
N TRP A 41 -0.09 -3.79 11.00
CA TRP A 41 -0.31 -3.97 12.43
C TRP A 41 0.65 -3.11 13.26
N ALA A 42 1.94 -3.10 12.91
CA ALA A 42 2.94 -2.26 13.57
C ALA A 42 2.65 -0.76 13.42
N LEU A 43 2.20 -0.33 12.24
CA LEU A 43 1.80 1.06 11.98
C LEU A 43 0.53 1.45 12.76
N SER A 44 -0.44 0.54 12.89
CA SER A 44 -1.62 0.72 13.75
C SER A 44 -1.26 0.85 15.24
N LEU A 45 -0.30 0.04 15.71
CA LEU A 45 0.20 0.13 17.09
C LEU A 45 0.91 1.47 17.33
N ALA A 46 1.77 1.90 16.41
CA ALA A 46 2.45 3.20 16.49
C ALA A 46 1.47 4.37 16.51
N HIS A 47 0.46 4.37 15.62
CA HIS A 47 -0.60 5.38 15.56
C HIS A 47 -1.39 5.46 16.88
N SER A 48 -1.76 4.30 17.45
CA SER A 48 -2.45 4.24 18.75
C SER A 48 -1.61 4.84 19.88
N GLN A 49 -0.31 4.53 19.92
CA GLN A 49 0.61 5.07 20.93
C GLN A 49 0.83 6.58 20.76
N LEU A 50 1.01 7.05 19.52
CA LEU A 50 1.19 8.47 19.23
C LEU A 50 -0.06 9.30 19.59
N SER A 51 -1.25 8.77 19.30
CA SER A 51 -2.54 9.38 19.70
C SER A 51 -2.71 9.44 21.22
N GLU A 52 -2.34 8.39 21.95
CA GLU A 52 -2.39 8.37 23.42
C GLU A 52 -1.40 9.36 24.06
N LEU A 53 -0.18 9.45 23.52
CA LEU A 53 0.80 10.46 23.95
C LEU A 53 0.28 11.88 23.69
N LEU A 54 -0.26 12.13 22.49
CA LEU A 54 -0.79 13.44 22.11
C LEU A 54 -1.99 13.84 22.99
N TRP A 55 -2.88 12.90 23.33
CA TRP A 55 -3.98 13.11 24.28
C TRP A 55 -3.50 13.45 25.71
N ASN A 56 -2.61 12.62 26.26
CA ASN A 56 -2.15 12.76 27.64
C ASN A 56 -1.30 14.02 27.86
N TYR A 57 -0.35 14.30 26.96
CA TYR A 57 0.57 15.43 27.08
C TYR A 57 0.04 16.73 26.43
N GLY A 58 -0.92 16.65 25.51
CA GLY A 58 -1.57 17.82 24.91
C GLY A 58 -2.77 18.30 25.72
N LEU A 59 -3.92 17.64 25.56
CA LEU A 59 -5.20 18.13 26.09
C LEU A 59 -5.40 17.83 27.57
N ARG A 60 -5.07 16.61 28.02
CA ARG A 60 -5.36 16.17 29.40
C ARG A 60 -4.61 16.97 30.46
N MET A 61 -3.34 17.30 30.21
CA MET A 61 -2.56 18.18 31.09
C MET A 61 -3.08 19.63 31.12
N ALA A 62 -3.67 20.11 30.02
CA ALA A 62 -4.28 21.44 29.97
C ALA A 62 -5.62 21.50 30.73
N LEU A 63 -6.39 20.41 30.72
CA LEU A 63 -7.69 20.30 31.37
C LEU A 63 -7.59 20.18 32.91
N SER A 64 -6.49 19.66 33.44
CA SER A 64 -6.26 19.50 34.90
C SER A 64 -5.86 20.79 35.63
N LYS A 65 -5.99 21.97 35.02
CA LYS A 65 -5.61 23.27 35.64
C LYS A 65 -6.85 24.05 36.12
N GLU A 66 -6.70 24.73 37.25
CA GLU A 66 -7.75 25.53 37.92
C GLU A 66 -8.53 26.47 36.98
N PRO A 67 -9.87 26.55 37.06
CA PRO A 67 -10.71 27.01 35.95
C PRO A 67 -10.75 28.53 35.73
N LEU A 68 -10.55 29.36 36.77
CA LEU A 68 -11.00 30.76 36.78
C LEU A 68 -10.38 31.68 35.73
N TYR A 69 -9.12 31.44 35.33
CA TYR A 69 -8.47 32.15 34.21
C TYR A 69 -8.14 31.23 33.03
N THR A 70 -8.45 29.94 33.14
CA THR A 70 -8.00 28.91 32.21
C THR A 70 -8.87 28.78 30.97
N SER A 71 -10.14 29.21 30.99
CA SER A 71 -11.10 28.93 29.89
C SER A 71 -10.64 29.41 28.49
N VAL A 72 -10.11 30.63 28.37
CA VAL A 72 -9.62 31.16 27.07
C VAL A 72 -8.34 30.44 26.62
N ILE A 73 -7.44 30.15 27.56
CA ILE A 73 -6.18 29.44 27.32
C ILE A 73 -6.45 27.99 26.92
N LEU A 74 -7.42 27.33 27.56
CA LEU A 74 -7.89 25.99 27.24
C LEU A 74 -8.48 25.92 25.83
N PHE A 75 -9.26 26.93 25.42
CA PHE A 75 -9.80 26.99 24.05
C PHE A 75 -8.67 27.08 23.01
N LEU A 76 -7.66 27.93 23.24
CA LEU A 76 -6.50 28.04 22.35
C LEU A 76 -5.68 26.74 22.29
N ILE A 77 -5.44 26.09 23.43
CA ILE A 77 -4.72 24.80 23.49
C ILE A 77 -5.52 23.69 22.81
N THR A 78 -6.85 23.66 22.98
CA THR A 78 -7.73 22.68 22.32
C THR A 78 -7.73 22.87 20.80
N TYR A 79 -7.73 24.11 20.32
CA TYR A 79 -7.60 24.41 18.89
C TYR A 79 -6.24 23.95 18.32
N LEU A 80 -5.15 24.21 19.02
CA LEU A 80 -3.80 23.75 18.64
C LEU A 80 -3.68 22.21 18.65
N PHE A 81 -4.25 21.56 19.67
CA PHE A 81 -4.33 20.10 19.78
C PHE A 81 -5.10 19.49 18.60
N LEU A 82 -6.24 20.09 18.21
CA LEU A 82 -7.05 19.62 17.09
C LEU A 82 -6.30 19.79 15.75
N SER A 83 -5.62 20.92 15.52
CA SER A 83 -4.87 21.13 14.27
C SER A 83 -3.67 20.19 14.16
N LEU A 84 -2.93 19.94 15.24
CA LEU A 84 -1.85 18.94 15.30
C LEU A 84 -2.38 17.53 15.02
N SER A 85 -3.52 17.16 15.59
CA SER A 85 -4.16 15.86 15.35
C SER A 85 -4.50 15.66 13.86
N ILE A 86 -5.07 16.67 13.22
CA ILE A 86 -5.42 16.60 11.79
C ILE A 86 -4.17 16.51 10.91
N ILE A 87 -3.15 17.33 11.17
CA ILE A 87 -1.94 17.37 10.32
C ILE A 87 -1.10 16.10 10.47
N ILE A 88 -0.89 15.62 11.70
CA ILE A 88 0.03 14.52 11.98
C ILE A 88 -0.70 13.16 11.94
N LEU A 89 -1.70 12.97 12.80
CA LEU A 89 -2.36 11.66 12.95
C LEU A 89 -3.25 11.30 11.76
N VAL A 90 -3.88 12.30 11.11
CA VAL A 90 -4.77 12.04 9.97
C VAL A 90 -4.04 12.16 8.64
N VAL A 91 -3.39 13.28 8.34
CA VAL A 91 -2.79 13.49 7.00
C VAL A 91 -1.47 12.74 6.82
N MET A 92 -0.48 12.91 7.71
CA MET A 92 0.84 12.27 7.54
C MET A 92 0.76 10.74 7.69
N GLU A 93 0.15 10.23 8.77
CA GLU A 93 0.04 8.78 8.98
C GLU A 93 -1.00 8.12 8.05
N GLY A 94 -2.08 8.80 7.70
CA GLY A 94 -3.05 8.35 6.69
C GLY A 94 -2.44 8.20 5.30
N LEU A 95 -1.57 9.12 4.87
CA LEU A 95 -0.85 8.99 3.60
C LEU A 95 0.16 7.83 3.63
N SER A 96 0.84 7.62 4.76
CA SER A 96 1.78 6.51 4.95
C SER A 96 1.08 5.14 4.87
N THR A 97 -0.02 4.96 5.59
CA THR A 97 -0.85 3.74 5.53
C THR A 97 -1.40 3.50 4.12
N PHE A 98 -1.86 4.55 3.42
CA PHE A 98 -2.34 4.47 2.03
C PHE A 98 -1.25 4.00 1.04
N LEU A 99 -0.04 4.56 1.12
CA LEU A 99 1.07 4.13 0.27
C LEU A 99 1.53 2.69 0.57
N HIS A 100 1.44 2.25 1.83
CA HIS A 100 1.61 0.85 2.18
C HIS A 100 0.52 -0.03 1.58
N ALA A 101 -0.76 0.36 1.67
CA ALA A 101 -1.87 -0.37 1.04
C ALA A 101 -1.71 -0.51 -0.48
N ILE A 102 -1.29 0.55 -1.19
CA ILE A 102 -0.97 0.48 -2.63
C ILE A 102 0.21 -0.47 -2.89
N ARG A 103 1.27 -0.45 -2.08
CA ARG A 103 2.41 -1.36 -2.27
C ARG A 103 2.01 -2.83 -2.07
N LEU A 104 1.21 -3.13 -1.04
CA LEU A 104 0.66 -4.46 -0.82
C LEU A 104 -0.18 -4.87 -2.04
N HIS A 105 -1.12 -4.03 -2.49
CA HIS A 105 -1.90 -4.32 -3.70
C HIS A 105 -1.02 -4.58 -4.94
N TRP A 106 0.00 -3.74 -5.18
CA TRP A 106 0.88 -3.89 -6.34
C TRP A 106 1.77 -5.14 -6.28
N VAL A 107 2.42 -5.42 -5.14
CA VAL A 107 3.39 -6.51 -5.03
C VAL A 107 2.73 -7.84 -4.69
N GLU A 108 1.68 -7.85 -3.87
CA GLU A 108 1.13 -9.07 -3.27
C GLU A 108 -0.17 -9.55 -3.90
N PHE A 109 -0.97 -8.63 -4.46
CA PHE A 109 -2.20 -8.97 -5.16
C PHE A 109 -1.95 -9.13 -6.68
N GLN A 110 -1.25 -8.20 -7.34
CA GLN A 110 -0.97 -8.34 -8.78
C GLN A 110 -0.04 -9.53 -9.08
N SER A 111 0.98 -9.81 -8.26
CA SER A 111 1.90 -10.96 -8.47
C SER A 111 1.22 -12.33 -8.46
N LYS A 112 -0.03 -12.45 -7.96
CA LYS A 112 -0.79 -13.71 -7.94
C LYS A 112 -1.79 -13.86 -9.09
N PHE A 113 -2.20 -12.76 -9.73
CA PHE A 113 -3.32 -12.75 -10.67
C PHE A 113 -3.02 -12.05 -12.01
N TYR A 114 -1.97 -11.24 -12.08
CA TYR A 114 -1.65 -10.42 -13.24
C TYR A 114 -0.34 -10.87 -13.89
N SER A 115 -0.45 -11.62 -14.99
CA SER A 115 0.68 -12.18 -15.74
C SER A 115 1.41 -11.15 -16.64
N GLY A 116 1.02 -9.86 -16.62
CA GLY A 116 1.70 -8.79 -17.38
C GLY A 116 1.55 -8.80 -18.90
N ALA A 117 1.04 -9.87 -19.51
CA ALA A 117 0.99 -10.10 -20.95
C ALA A 117 -0.16 -9.37 -21.68
N GLY A 118 -0.34 -8.07 -21.43
CA GLY A 118 -1.37 -7.23 -22.05
C GLY A 118 -0.81 -6.27 -23.09
N ILE A 119 -1.44 -6.18 -24.27
CA ILE A 119 -1.27 -5.04 -25.18
C ILE A 119 -2.21 -3.89 -24.76
N PRO A 120 -1.73 -2.63 -24.65
CA PRO A 120 -2.60 -1.51 -24.32
C PRO A 120 -3.60 -1.26 -25.45
N LEU A 121 -4.89 -1.28 -25.11
CA LEU A 121 -5.98 -1.12 -26.09
C LEU A 121 -6.13 0.35 -26.51
N ILE A 122 -5.49 0.72 -27.62
CA ILE A 122 -5.60 2.04 -28.22
C ILE A 122 -6.77 2.03 -29.22
N VAL A 123 -7.96 2.40 -28.75
CA VAL A 123 -9.11 2.64 -29.64
C VAL A 123 -8.90 3.93 -30.45
N PHE A 124 -9.34 3.89 -31.71
CA PHE A 124 -9.37 5.07 -32.57
C PHE A 124 -10.33 6.12 -31.99
N SER A 125 -9.81 7.28 -31.62
CA SER A 125 -10.59 8.41 -31.11
C SER A 125 -10.52 9.57 -32.11
N LEU A 126 -11.66 10.09 -32.53
CA LEU A 126 -11.70 11.23 -33.46
C LEU A 126 -11.05 12.49 -32.87
N ASN A 127 -11.11 12.68 -31.55
CA ASN A 127 -10.44 13.81 -30.89
C ASN A 127 -8.92 13.79 -31.10
N SER A 128 -8.26 12.63 -31.04
CA SER A 128 -6.81 12.54 -31.23
C SER A 128 -6.36 12.67 -32.69
N VAL A 129 -7.30 12.64 -33.64
CA VAL A 129 -7.07 12.98 -35.06
C VAL A 129 -7.26 14.48 -35.28
N VAL A 130 -8.30 15.08 -34.71
CA VAL A 130 -8.56 16.53 -34.80
C VAL A 130 -7.42 17.33 -34.15
N GLU A 131 -6.96 16.92 -32.97
CA GLU A 131 -5.86 17.57 -32.25
C GLU A 131 -4.54 17.54 -33.05
N LYS A 132 -4.25 16.43 -33.74
CA LYS A 132 -3.08 16.33 -34.64
C LYS A 132 -3.19 17.22 -35.88
N ASN A 133 -4.40 17.45 -36.38
CA ASN A 133 -4.64 18.35 -37.52
C ASN A 133 -4.73 19.83 -37.14
N SER A 134 -4.89 20.20 -35.85
CA SER A 134 -4.83 21.60 -35.41
C SER A 134 -3.43 22.05 -35.00
N LEU A 135 -2.48 21.11 -34.91
CA LEU A 135 -1.06 21.34 -34.62
C LEU A 135 -0.18 21.27 -35.89
N ALA A 136 -0.80 21.26 -37.07
CA ALA A 136 -0.18 21.23 -38.39
C ALA A 136 -0.66 22.42 -39.23
#